data_AF-A0A8K0J1E6-F1
#
_entry.id   AF-A0A8K0J1E6-F1
#
_cell.length_a   1.000
_cell.length_b   1.000
_cell.length_c   1.000
_cell.angle_alpha   90.00
_cell.angle_beta   90.00
_cell.angle_gamma   90.00
#
_symmetry.space_group_name_H-M   'P 1'
#
loop_
_entity.id
_entity.type
_entity.pdbx_description
1 polymer ?
#
loop_
_entity_poly.entity_id
_entity_poly.type
_entity_poly.pdbx_seq_one_letter_code
_entity_poly.pdbx_strand_id
1 'polypeptide(L)'
;PMRRLTSLSAAVQNPTWRYYFNISMTDLIPAPFRFLGKFHSGDIMALFESPTYEGSNPAGVLCPPVVSTFLNYWRGAIGRFVRSPTRGPGWPAVGSQFAPLDLAVLGDLGNAHSAGATPVNQTEVDANCEVLWDVFDQIERQLP
;
A
#
# COMPACT_ATOMS: atom_id res chain seq x y z
N PRO A 1 10.44 -10.55 2.82
CA PRO A 1 9.94 -10.15 4.17
C PRO A 1 8.41 -9.99 4.28
N MET A 2 7.78 -8.99 3.64
CA MET A 2 6.35 -8.69 3.86
C MET A 2 5.40 -9.80 3.40
N ARG A 3 5.69 -10.44 2.24
CA ARG A 3 4.98 -11.65 1.78
C ARG A 3 4.97 -12.72 2.87
N ARG A 4 6.16 -13.12 3.34
CA ARG A 4 6.32 -14.16 4.37
C ARG A 4 5.56 -13.83 5.66
N LEU A 5 5.73 -12.62 6.19
CA LEU A 5 5.05 -12.17 7.40
C LEU A 5 3.52 -12.26 7.28
N THR A 6 2.98 -11.74 6.18
CA THR A 6 1.52 -11.74 5.96
C THR A 6 0.97 -13.15 5.74
N SER A 7 1.71 -14.04 5.06
CA SER A 7 1.36 -15.45 4.92
C SER A 7 1.35 -16.19 6.27
N LEU A 8 2.38 -16.00 7.10
CA LEU A 8 2.44 -16.62 8.43
C LEU A 8 1.32 -16.12 9.35
N SER A 9 1.06 -14.81 9.33
CA SER A 9 -0.06 -14.20 10.06
C SER A 9 -1.41 -14.82 9.65
N ALA A 10 -1.67 -14.92 8.35
CA ALA A 10 -2.88 -15.56 7.84
C ALA A 10 -2.96 -17.06 8.19
N ALA A 11 -1.84 -17.79 8.17
CA ALA A 11 -1.78 -19.22 8.49
C ALA A 11 -2.16 -19.52 9.96
N VAL A 12 -1.86 -18.60 10.88
CA VAL A 12 -2.31 -18.68 12.28
C VAL A 12 -3.68 -18.03 12.51
N GLN A 13 -4.44 -17.83 11.44
CA GLN A 13 -5.82 -17.29 11.45
C GLN A 13 -5.94 -15.83 11.92
N ASN A 14 -4.84 -15.07 11.93
CA ASN A 14 -4.93 -13.63 12.16
C ASN A 14 -5.50 -12.95 10.91
N PRO A 15 -6.57 -12.14 11.03
CA PRO A 15 -7.08 -11.35 9.91
C PRO A 15 -5.98 -10.45 9.35
N THR A 16 -5.62 -10.66 8.09
CA THR A 16 -4.45 -10.04 7.46
C THR A 16 -4.82 -9.47 6.10
N TRP A 17 -4.42 -8.23 5.84
CA TRP A 17 -4.61 -7.55 4.55
C TRP A 17 -3.29 -7.07 4.02
N ARG A 18 -3.13 -7.17 2.70
CA ARG A 18 -1.90 -6.77 2.04
C ARG A 18 -2.18 -5.78 0.93
N TYR A 19 -1.30 -4.81 0.79
CA TYR A 19 -1.34 -3.84 -0.29
C TYR A 19 0.06 -3.57 -0.87
N TYR A 20 0.08 -3.06 -2.08
CA TYR A 20 1.25 -2.51 -2.76
C TYR A 20 0.99 -1.04 -3.07
N PHE A 21 1.76 -0.14 -2.44
CA PHE A 21 1.60 1.30 -2.61
C PHE A 21 2.23 1.73 -3.94
N ASN A 22 1.40 2.16 -4.88
CA ASN A 22 1.78 2.34 -6.28
C ASN A 22 1.29 3.65 -6.91
N ILE A 23 1.07 4.69 -6.12
CA ILE A 23 0.83 6.06 -6.63
C ILE A 23 2.10 6.90 -6.48
N SER A 24 2.40 7.74 -7.47
CA SER A 24 3.46 8.73 -7.34
C SER A 24 2.93 10.02 -6.71
N MET A 25 3.64 10.50 -5.69
CA MET A 25 3.33 11.76 -5.00
C MET A 25 4.54 12.69 -5.00
N THR A 26 5.42 12.54 -5.98
CA THR A 26 6.66 13.33 -6.07
C THR A 26 6.41 14.82 -6.29
N ASP A 27 5.22 15.21 -6.72
CA ASP A 27 4.82 16.61 -6.80
C ASP A 27 4.73 17.28 -5.42
N LEU A 28 4.59 16.49 -4.35
CA LEU A 28 4.53 16.97 -2.97
C LEU A 28 5.91 17.15 -2.32
N ILE A 29 6.99 16.79 -3.01
CA ILE A 29 8.36 16.91 -2.50
C ILE A 29 9.20 17.85 -3.40
N PRO A 30 10.34 18.39 -2.92
CA PRO A 30 11.16 19.30 -3.69
C PRO A 30 11.59 18.72 -5.05
N ALA A 31 11.64 19.58 -6.07
CA ALA A 31 11.96 19.19 -7.45
C ALA A 31 13.22 18.29 -7.60
N PRO A 32 14.32 18.51 -6.85
CA PRO A 32 15.50 17.65 -6.92
C PRO A 32 15.24 16.17 -6.56
N PHE A 33 14.16 15.86 -5.84
CA PHE A 33 13.84 14.50 -5.38
C PHE A 33 12.74 13.82 -6.21
N ARG A 34 12.23 14.46 -7.27
CA ARG A 34 11.13 13.89 -8.06
C ARG A 34 11.48 12.60 -8.81
N PHE A 35 12.77 12.31 -8.99
CA PHE A 35 13.26 11.06 -9.59
C PHE A 35 12.97 9.82 -8.73
N LEU A 36 12.60 9.99 -7.45
CA LEU A 36 12.34 8.88 -6.53
C LEU A 36 11.06 8.08 -6.89
N GLY A 37 10.18 8.66 -7.72
CA GLY A 37 8.97 8.01 -8.21
C GLY A 37 7.98 7.62 -7.09
N LYS A 38 8.02 6.34 -6.69
CA LYS A 38 7.20 5.77 -5.62
C LYS A 38 8.13 5.41 -4.47
N PHE A 39 8.27 6.33 -3.54
CA PHE A 39 9.32 6.27 -2.52
C PHE A 39 8.82 5.63 -1.22
N HIS A 40 9.76 5.06 -0.46
CA HIS A 40 9.50 4.47 0.85
C HIS A 40 8.93 5.53 1.81
N SER A 41 7.92 5.15 2.61
CA SER A 41 7.17 6.05 3.50
C SER A 41 6.23 7.05 2.82
N GLY A 42 6.00 6.94 1.51
CA GLY A 42 4.98 7.74 0.82
C GLY A 42 3.58 7.53 1.41
N ASP A 43 3.24 6.31 1.81
CA ASP A 43 2.00 5.94 2.50
C ASP A 43 1.79 6.67 3.83
N ILE A 44 2.88 6.96 4.56
CA ILE A 44 2.84 7.75 5.80
C ILE A 44 2.55 9.21 5.48
N MET A 45 3.23 9.79 4.50
CA MET A 45 2.89 11.14 4.03
C MET A 45 1.42 11.18 3.61
N ALA A 46 0.97 10.17 2.87
CA ALA A 46 -0.40 10.09 2.41
C ALA A 46 -1.43 10.05 3.55
N LEU A 47 -1.04 9.50 4.71
CA LEU A 47 -1.90 9.40 5.87
C LEU A 47 -2.08 10.75 6.58
N PHE A 48 -1.05 11.60 6.62
CA PHE A 48 -1.04 12.79 7.47
C PHE A 48 -1.17 14.11 6.70
N GLU A 49 -0.85 14.13 5.41
CA GLU A 49 -1.04 15.33 4.59
C GLU A 49 -2.52 15.65 4.40
N SER A 50 -2.85 16.94 4.49
CA SER A 50 -4.21 17.45 4.29
C SER A 50 -4.29 18.15 2.94
N PRO A 51 -4.85 17.52 1.89
CA PRO A 51 -4.87 18.11 0.56
C PRO A 51 -5.77 19.34 0.52
N THR A 52 -5.31 20.37 -0.19
CA THR A 52 -6.10 21.55 -0.55
C THR A 52 -6.00 21.80 -2.05
N TYR A 53 -7.04 22.39 -2.62
CA TYR A 53 -7.02 22.94 -3.98
C TYR A 53 -6.71 24.44 -4.00
N GLU A 54 -6.71 25.07 -2.82
CA GLU A 54 -6.42 26.48 -2.64
C GLU A 54 -5.01 26.64 -2.05
N GLY A 55 -4.12 27.29 -2.82
CA GLY A 55 -2.74 27.54 -2.41
C GLY A 55 -2.56 28.58 -1.30
N SER A 56 -3.64 29.23 -0.86
CA SER A 56 -3.65 30.25 0.20
C SER A 56 -3.88 29.67 1.60
N ASN A 57 -4.20 28.38 1.72
CA ASN A 57 -4.50 27.76 3.01
C ASN A 57 -3.21 27.29 3.71
N PRO A 58 -2.80 27.90 4.83
CA PRO A 58 -1.60 27.49 5.56
C PRO A 58 -1.74 26.12 6.26
N ALA A 59 -2.95 25.56 6.34
CA ALA A 59 -3.23 24.29 7.01
C ALA A 59 -3.25 23.08 6.05
N GLY A 60 -2.93 23.25 4.76
CA GLY A 60 -2.97 22.16 3.78
C GLY A 60 -1.85 22.19 2.75
N VAL A 61 -1.69 21.09 2.03
CA VAL A 61 -0.75 20.95 0.91
C VAL A 61 -1.50 21.02 -0.41
N LEU A 62 -1.04 21.89 -1.31
CA LEU A 62 -1.60 21.99 -2.65
C LEU A 62 -1.29 20.71 -3.43
N CYS A 63 -2.34 19.94 -3.76
CA CYS A 63 -2.21 18.62 -4.38
C CYS A 63 -2.85 18.58 -5.77
N PRO A 64 -2.26 17.87 -6.74
CA PRO A 64 -2.96 17.50 -7.96
C PRO A 64 -4.26 16.73 -7.65
N PRO A 65 -5.31 16.83 -8.49
CA PRO A 65 -6.61 16.19 -8.22
C PRO A 65 -6.52 14.70 -7.91
N VAL A 66 -5.75 13.93 -8.68
CA VAL A 66 -5.60 12.48 -8.46
C VAL A 66 -4.96 12.15 -7.11
N VAL A 67 -3.94 12.92 -6.71
CA VAL A 67 -3.26 12.77 -5.42
C VAL A 67 -4.22 13.14 -4.30
N SER A 68 -4.95 14.25 -4.42
CA SER A 68 -5.97 14.64 -3.44
C SER A 68 -7.06 13.58 -3.25
N THR A 69 -7.58 13.01 -4.35
CA THR A 69 -8.54 11.89 -4.27
C THR A 69 -7.94 10.68 -3.59
N PHE A 70 -6.69 10.34 -3.90
CA PHE A 70 -5.99 9.21 -3.29
C PHE A 70 -5.77 9.40 -1.79
N LEU A 71 -5.32 10.58 -1.35
CA LEU A 71 -5.11 10.91 0.06
C LEU A 71 -6.40 10.71 0.87
N ASN A 72 -7.53 11.19 0.33
CA ASN A 72 -8.85 10.99 0.94
C ASN A 72 -9.25 9.51 0.97
N TYR A 73 -9.04 8.77 -0.12
CA TYR A 73 -9.30 7.33 -0.17
C TYR A 73 -8.48 6.57 0.87
N TRP A 74 -7.17 6.82 0.94
CA TRP A 74 -6.23 6.14 1.83
C TRP A 74 -6.58 6.36 3.29
N ARG A 75 -6.81 7.62 3.69
CA ARG A 75 -7.30 7.98 5.03
C ARG A 75 -8.62 7.30 5.35
N GLY A 76 -9.52 7.20 4.37
CA GLY A 76 -10.77 6.44 4.48
C GLY A 76 -10.54 4.93 4.71
N ALA A 77 -9.61 4.33 3.99
CA ALA A 77 -9.26 2.90 4.12
C ALA A 77 -8.66 2.58 5.49
N ILE A 78 -7.69 3.39 5.95
CA ILE A 78 -7.12 3.27 7.29
C ILE A 78 -8.18 3.51 8.36
N GLY A 79 -9.04 4.52 8.20
CA GLY A 79 -10.14 4.79 9.13
C GLY A 79 -11.13 3.63 9.24
N ARG A 80 -11.44 2.93 8.14
CA ARG A 80 -12.26 1.70 8.17
C ARG A 80 -11.56 0.58 8.92
N PHE A 81 -10.28 0.36 8.64
CA PHE A 81 -9.48 -0.66 9.31
C PHE A 81 -9.40 -0.42 10.82
N VAL A 82 -9.08 0.79 11.27
CA VAL A 82 -8.99 1.13 12.70
C VAL A 82 -10.34 0.92 13.40
N ARG A 83 -11.45 1.29 12.77
CA ARG A 83 -12.79 1.12 13.35
C ARG A 83 -13.26 -0.34 13.40
N SER A 84 -12.84 -1.16 12.45
CA SER A 84 -13.26 -2.55 12.35
C SER A 84 -12.14 -3.40 11.75
N PRO A 85 -11.10 -3.74 12.54
CA PRO A 85 -9.91 -4.38 12.02
C PRO A 85 -10.25 -5.73 11.39
N THR A 86 -11.20 -6.49 11.92
CA THR A 86 -11.64 -7.79 11.38
C THR A 86 -12.32 -7.71 10.00
N ARG A 87 -12.87 -6.55 9.63
CA ARG A 87 -13.50 -6.34 8.31
C ARG A 87 -12.54 -5.79 7.27
N GLY A 88 -11.36 -5.33 7.72
CA GLY A 88 -10.33 -4.84 6.84
C GLY A 88 -10.55 -3.43 6.29
N PRO A 89 -9.59 -2.98 5.45
CA PRO A 89 -9.58 -1.64 4.86
C PRO A 89 -10.48 -1.47 3.62
N GLY A 90 -11.06 -2.57 3.10
CA GLY A 90 -11.99 -2.56 1.96
C GLY A 90 -11.55 -3.40 0.76
N TRP A 91 -10.61 -4.33 0.93
CA TRP A 91 -10.23 -5.33 -0.06
C TRP A 91 -10.11 -6.72 0.60
N PRO A 92 -10.02 -7.82 -0.19
CA PRO A 92 -9.98 -9.17 0.36
C PRO A 92 -8.80 -9.40 1.30
N ALA A 93 -9.02 -10.26 2.31
CA ALA A 93 -7.97 -10.69 3.22
C ALA A 93 -7.05 -11.73 2.55
N VAL A 94 -5.79 -11.76 2.97
CA VAL A 94 -4.80 -12.74 2.54
C VAL A 94 -5.30 -14.15 2.86
N GLY A 95 -5.28 -15.05 1.87
CA GLY A 95 -5.75 -16.43 2.00
C GLY A 95 -7.27 -16.59 2.03
N SER A 96 -8.03 -15.52 1.74
CA SER A 96 -9.49 -15.61 1.60
C SER A 96 -9.90 -16.39 0.35
N GLN A 97 -11.20 -16.68 0.21
CA GLN A 97 -11.77 -17.32 -0.99
C GLN A 97 -11.51 -16.57 -2.31
N PHE A 98 -11.03 -15.32 -2.24
CA PHE A 98 -10.66 -14.53 -3.41
C PHE A 98 -9.21 -14.71 -3.83
N ALA A 99 -8.39 -15.46 -3.07
CA ALA A 99 -7.03 -15.77 -3.46
C ALA A 99 -6.99 -16.41 -4.87
N PRO A 100 -6.04 -16.01 -5.74
CA PRO A 100 -4.90 -15.14 -5.44
C PRO A 100 -5.16 -13.63 -5.66
N LEU A 101 -6.42 -13.19 -5.82
CA LEU A 101 -6.81 -11.77 -5.97
C LEU A 101 -7.03 -11.07 -4.61
N ASP A 102 -6.12 -11.29 -3.68
CA ASP A 102 -6.18 -10.87 -2.27
C ASP A 102 -5.06 -9.89 -1.87
N LEU A 103 -4.40 -9.29 -2.86
CA LEU A 103 -3.50 -8.15 -2.70
C LEU A 103 -4.09 -6.93 -3.42
N ALA A 104 -4.12 -5.78 -2.75
CA ALA A 104 -4.56 -4.53 -3.36
C ALA A 104 -3.38 -3.69 -3.87
N VAL A 105 -3.39 -3.29 -5.14
CA VAL A 105 -2.56 -2.19 -5.64
C VAL A 105 -3.27 -0.88 -5.35
N LEU A 106 -2.57 0.05 -4.70
CA LEU A 106 -3.07 1.38 -4.36
C LEU A 106 -2.43 2.40 -5.28
N GLY A 107 -3.16 2.91 -6.28
CA GLY A 107 -2.58 3.83 -7.27
C GLY A 107 -2.61 3.26 -8.68
N ASP A 108 -1.49 3.41 -9.38
CA ASP A 108 -1.38 3.06 -10.80
C ASP A 108 -1.39 1.54 -11.02
N LEU A 109 -1.99 1.09 -12.11
CA LEU A 109 -1.92 -0.29 -12.60
C LEU A 109 -1.88 -0.30 -14.13
N GLY A 110 -0.73 -0.61 -14.72
CA GLY A 110 -0.52 -0.45 -16.17
C GLY A 110 -0.77 1.00 -16.59
N ASN A 111 -1.69 1.21 -17.54
CA ASN A 111 -2.10 2.54 -18.00
C ASN A 111 -3.25 3.16 -17.18
N ALA A 112 -3.77 2.44 -16.17
CA ALA A 112 -4.82 2.95 -15.32
C ALA A 112 -4.22 3.71 -14.14
N HIS A 113 -4.49 5.01 -14.07
CA HIS A 113 -4.18 5.85 -12.90
C HIS A 113 -5.39 5.87 -11.97
N SER A 114 -5.36 5.06 -10.92
CA SER A 114 -6.46 4.96 -9.95
C SER A 114 -6.12 5.71 -8.66
N ALA A 115 -7.13 6.32 -8.05
CA ALA A 115 -7.04 6.89 -6.71
C ALA A 115 -7.48 5.91 -5.60
N GLY A 116 -7.75 4.65 -5.95
CA GLY A 116 -8.28 3.63 -5.05
C GLY A 116 -7.48 2.33 -5.01
N ALA A 117 -8.06 1.31 -4.38
CA ALA A 117 -7.52 -0.05 -4.38
C ALA A 117 -8.05 -0.85 -5.56
N THR A 118 -7.14 -1.56 -6.22
CA THR A 118 -7.47 -2.57 -7.22
C THR A 118 -6.92 -3.92 -6.75
N PRO A 119 -7.77 -4.90 -6.43
CA PRO A 119 -7.30 -6.27 -6.18
C PRO A 119 -6.60 -6.82 -7.42
N VAL A 120 -5.40 -7.38 -7.23
CA VAL A 120 -4.58 -7.98 -8.29
C VAL A 120 -4.14 -9.37 -7.88
N ASN A 121 -3.65 -10.14 -8.86
CA ASN A 121 -3.07 -11.43 -8.59
C ASN A 121 -1.78 -11.27 -7.77
N GLN A 122 -1.79 -11.71 -6.51
CA GLN A 122 -0.65 -11.57 -5.61
C GLN A 122 0.60 -12.26 -6.13
N THR A 123 0.47 -13.32 -6.96
CA THR A 123 1.63 -14.06 -7.49
C THR A 123 2.51 -13.19 -8.37
N GLU A 124 1.93 -12.22 -9.08
CA GLU A 124 2.69 -11.30 -9.95
C GLU A 124 3.57 -10.36 -9.12
N VAL A 125 3.04 -9.85 -8.01
CA VAL A 125 3.80 -9.01 -7.07
C VAL A 125 4.84 -9.85 -6.31
N ASP A 126 4.51 -11.10 -6.01
CA ASP A 126 5.30 -12.01 -5.21
C ASP A 126 6.45 -12.70 -5.93
N ALA A 127 6.40 -12.76 -7.26
CA ALA A 127 7.50 -13.29 -8.07
C ALA A 127 8.82 -12.56 -7.77
N ASN A 128 8.78 -11.24 -7.53
CA ASN A 128 9.95 -10.45 -7.16
C ASN A 128 10.53 -10.83 -5.78
N CYS A 129 9.73 -11.45 -4.91
CA CYS A 129 10.19 -11.87 -3.58
C CYS A 129 10.96 -13.19 -3.60
N GLU A 130 10.87 -13.98 -4.68
CA GLU A 130 11.48 -15.32 -4.76
C GLU A 130 13.00 -15.27 -4.65
N VAL A 131 13.62 -14.23 -5.22
CA VAL A 131 15.09 -14.05 -5.21
C VAL A 131 15.67 -14.02 -3.80
N LEU A 132 14.93 -13.51 -2.82
CA LEU A 132 15.39 -13.40 -1.43
C LEU A 132 14.86 -14.53 -0.54
N TRP A 133 14.02 -15.42 -1.07
CA TRP A 133 13.34 -16.42 -0.26
C TRP A 133 14.32 -17.40 0.39
N ASP A 134 15.23 -17.96 -0.41
CA ASP A 134 16.25 -18.90 0.05
C ASP A 134 17.19 -18.26 1.09
N VAL A 135 17.50 -16.98 0.93
CA VAL A 135 18.33 -16.22 1.89
C VAL A 135 17.62 -16.13 3.24
N PHE A 136 16.32 -15.82 3.26
CA PHE A 136 15.57 -15.77 4.51
C PHE A 136 15.44 -17.13 5.17
N ASP A 137 15.25 -18.21 4.39
CA ASP A 137 15.18 -19.57 4.92
C ASP A 137 16.51 -20.02 5.56
N GLN A 138 17.64 -19.65 4.95
CA GLN A 138 18.95 -19.93 5.53
C GLN A 138 19.18 -19.18 6.85
N ILE A 139 18.82 -17.89 6.90
CA ILE A 139 18.93 -17.08 8.12
C ILE A 139 18.10 -17.68 9.24
N GLU A 140 16.85 -18.06 8.98
CA GLU A 140 15.96 -18.62 10.02
C GLU A 140 16.47 -19.95 10.58
N ARG A 141 17.08 -20.80 9.77
CA ARG A 141 17.70 -22.05 10.25
C ARG A 141 18.90 -21.82 11.17
N GLN A 142 19.50 -20.63 11.14
CA GLN A 142 20.63 -20.25 11.98
C GLN A 142 20.19 -19.47 13.24
N LEU A 143 18.92 -19.09 13.34
CA LEU A 143 18.38 -18.48 14.55
C LEU A 143 18.13 -19.57 15.62
N PRO A 144 18.50 -19.33 16.88
CA PRO A 144 18.36 -20.29 17.98
C PRO A 144 16.92 -20.54 18.40
#